data_AF-A0A7X7J5Q5-F1
#
_entry.id   AF-A0A7X7J5Q5-F1
#
_cell.length_a   1.000
_cell.length_b   1.000
_cell.length_c   1.000
_cell.angle_alpha   90.00
_cell.angle_beta   90.00
_cell.angle_gamma   90.00
#
_symmetry.space_group_name_H-M   'P 1'
#
loop_
_entity.id
_entity.type
_entity.pdbx_description
1 polymer ?
#
loop_
_entity_poly.entity_id
_entity_poly.type
_entity_poly.pdbx_seq_one_letter_code
_entity_poly.pdbx_strand_id
1 'polypeptide(L)'
;AANFVGPLGVAGALYPVKILFGMAGDMGVFFEHITELARPITWDSLFSLLRWPYKALIILSTLSFILNWRRVRVCDLLLWIVFLAFSLTALRNMTYFALIACFVTMRNISGIGLVRILPFTFRSEKTFHVCGALLSLLVMFKLVDIGSGLAVAAYYDLDTYQEKKVFLGVAQRDFPHKAADFLLMNRIGGNFFNDFNSGAYLIGRLFPQVRVFMDGRTELRGSDFFINVYKKVWNDGDAAVFDRIVEEYGLTGAFINTATTSAPESLLKMIAARKDWRLVYFDHDALIFLRDVPENREAIAQFGIDLDGWTPPQIDILKIGARGVTPYHHLSRALSLKTLGYLDQAMAELDMAVHVDPSYERAYRARAEILKERQMFKEAFDNRRLSAIYSGKTVRRMADLADAYIDLNDLPAAEDLIKELQGAAPKDGRVRVVVAKDSFKKGADAAAYDILRAIMAEGKDPRPLLLDLADEFERLGQEERAREIRRIAGSKPVGK
;
A
#
# COMPACT_ATOMS: atom_id res chain seq x y z
N ALA A 1 -20.87 -21.58 -28.29
CA ALA A 1 -20.59 -21.72 -29.73
C ALA A 1 -19.34 -20.92 -30.13
N ALA A 2 -19.30 -19.59 -29.96
CA ALA A 2 -18.17 -18.75 -30.38
C ALA A 2 -16.79 -19.17 -29.82
N ASN A 3 -16.70 -19.57 -28.54
CA ASN A 3 -15.43 -20.00 -27.93
C ASN A 3 -14.85 -21.31 -28.50
N PHE A 4 -15.64 -22.13 -29.19
CA PHE A 4 -15.19 -23.40 -29.77
C PHE A 4 -14.58 -23.26 -31.17
N VAL A 5 -14.75 -22.09 -31.80
CA VAL A 5 -14.30 -21.80 -33.18
C VAL A 5 -12.99 -20.99 -33.19
N GLY A 6 -12.50 -20.57 -32.01
CA GLY A 6 -11.22 -19.87 -31.89
C GLY A 6 -10.02 -20.83 -31.98
N PRO A 7 -8.79 -20.30 -32.15
CA PRO A 7 -7.55 -21.09 -32.25
C PRO A 7 -7.27 -21.95 -31.01
N LEU A 8 -7.91 -21.67 -29.87
CA LEU A 8 -7.81 -22.44 -28.64
C LEU A 8 -8.95 -23.47 -28.45
N GLY A 9 -9.94 -23.50 -29.35
CA GLY A 9 -11.05 -24.46 -29.36
C GLY A 9 -11.69 -24.73 -28.00
N VAL A 10 -11.87 -26.01 -27.66
CA VAL A 10 -12.43 -26.46 -26.37
C VAL A 10 -11.60 -25.97 -25.18
N ALA A 11 -10.28 -25.86 -25.32
CA ALA A 11 -9.40 -25.41 -24.24
C ALA A 11 -9.67 -23.94 -23.88
N GLY A 12 -9.90 -23.09 -24.88
CA GLY A 12 -10.34 -21.70 -24.68
C GLY A 12 -11.73 -21.62 -24.06
N ALA A 13 -12.67 -22.47 -24.48
CA ALA A 13 -14.00 -22.52 -23.90
C ALA A 13 -14.03 -22.94 -22.42
N LEU A 14 -13.14 -23.86 -22.01
CA LEU A 14 -13.01 -24.34 -20.63
C LEU A 14 -12.11 -23.46 -19.75
N TYR A 15 -11.40 -22.49 -20.33
CA TYR A 15 -10.42 -21.67 -19.62
C TYR A 15 -11.02 -20.87 -18.44
N PRO A 16 -12.17 -20.17 -18.57
CA PRO A 16 -12.78 -19.48 -17.44
C PRO A 16 -13.17 -20.42 -16.30
N VAL A 17 -13.64 -21.63 -16.61
CA VAL A 17 -13.99 -22.65 -15.61
C VAL A 17 -12.74 -23.14 -14.87
N LYS A 18 -11.64 -23.36 -15.59
CA LYS A 18 -10.35 -23.75 -15.00
C LYS A 18 -9.78 -22.70 -14.05
N ILE A 19 -9.93 -21.41 -14.40
CA ILE A 19 -9.55 -20.30 -13.52
C ILE A 19 -10.45 -20.26 -12.27
N LEU A 20 -11.77 -20.43 -12.46
CA LEU A 20 -12.76 -20.26 -11.39
C LEU A 20 -12.72 -21.39 -10.34
N PHE A 21 -12.37 -22.62 -10.74
CA PHE A 21 -12.35 -23.80 -9.86
C PHE A 21 -10.95 -24.29 -9.46
N GLY A 22 -9.90 -23.58 -9.87
CA GLY A 22 -8.58 -23.77 -9.30
C GLY A 22 -7.75 -24.92 -9.87
N MET A 23 -7.21 -24.73 -11.07
CA MET A 23 -5.76 -24.98 -11.23
C MET A 23 -4.95 -23.83 -10.61
N ALA A 24 -5.29 -23.51 -9.36
CA ALA A 24 -4.91 -22.33 -8.59
C ALA A 24 -4.13 -22.71 -7.31
N GLY A 25 -3.41 -23.84 -7.33
CA GLY A 25 -2.35 -24.07 -6.35
C GLY A 25 -1.22 -23.08 -6.57
N ASP A 26 -0.81 -22.90 -7.82
CA ASP A 26 0.23 -21.97 -8.24
C ASP A 26 -0.25 -20.50 -8.28
N MET A 27 -1.55 -20.26 -8.54
CA MET A 27 -2.07 -18.90 -8.74
C MET A 27 -2.32 -18.12 -7.45
N GLY A 28 -2.48 -18.80 -6.32
CA GLY A 28 -2.78 -18.16 -5.03
C GLY A 28 -1.72 -17.15 -4.59
N VAL A 29 -0.45 -17.39 -4.96
CA VAL A 29 0.67 -16.50 -4.65
C VAL A 29 0.51 -15.14 -5.32
N PHE A 30 -0.06 -15.08 -6.52
CA PHE A 30 -0.29 -13.81 -7.22
C PHE A 30 -1.44 -13.01 -6.60
N PHE A 31 -2.47 -13.68 -6.09
CA PHE A 31 -3.66 -13.02 -5.56
C PHE A 31 -3.40 -12.21 -4.30
N GLU A 32 -2.37 -12.56 -3.51
CA GLU A 32 -1.93 -11.76 -2.37
C GLU A 32 -1.24 -10.45 -2.79
N HIS A 33 -0.69 -10.41 -4.01
CA HIS A 33 0.06 -9.26 -4.54
C HIS A 33 -0.75 -8.38 -5.49
N ILE A 34 -1.82 -8.91 -6.08
CA ILE A 34 -2.79 -8.14 -6.85
C ILE A 34 -3.81 -7.55 -5.89
N THR A 35 -3.78 -6.22 -5.71
CA THR A 35 -4.62 -5.52 -4.75
C THR A 35 -6.11 -5.83 -4.91
N GLU A 36 -6.60 -5.98 -6.14
CA GLU A 36 -8.01 -6.29 -6.45
C GLU A 36 -8.46 -7.70 -6.06
N LEU A 37 -7.50 -8.62 -5.92
CA LEU A 37 -7.74 -10.04 -5.63
C LEU A 37 -7.54 -10.38 -4.15
N ALA A 38 -7.11 -9.41 -3.35
CA ALA A 38 -7.01 -9.57 -1.91
C ALA A 38 -8.39 -9.86 -1.28
N ARG A 39 -8.39 -10.63 -0.18
CA ARG A 39 -9.62 -10.98 0.53
C ARG A 39 -10.28 -9.74 1.17
N PRO A 40 -11.61 -9.60 1.09
CA PRO A 40 -12.32 -8.44 1.66
C PRO A 40 -12.41 -8.48 3.19
N ILE A 41 -12.47 -9.67 3.79
CA ILE A 41 -12.53 -9.86 5.24
C ILE A 41 -11.53 -10.96 5.60
N THR A 42 -10.58 -10.59 6.45
CA THR A 42 -9.71 -11.49 7.21
C THR A 42 -10.15 -11.50 8.68
N TRP A 43 -9.71 -12.50 9.45
CA TRP A 43 -9.95 -12.57 10.89
C TRP A 43 -9.57 -11.28 11.63
N ASP A 44 -8.43 -10.68 11.29
CA ASP A 44 -7.94 -9.44 11.90
C ASP A 44 -8.82 -8.24 11.55
N SER A 45 -9.32 -8.22 10.31
CA SER A 45 -10.17 -7.15 9.85
C SER A 45 -11.61 -7.34 10.28
N LEU A 46 -12.03 -8.48 10.84
CA LEU A 46 -13.44 -8.83 11.01
C LEU A 46 -14.20 -7.76 11.78
N PHE A 47 -13.64 -7.29 12.89
CA PHE A 47 -14.24 -6.27 13.76
C PHE A 47 -13.72 -4.84 13.51
N SER A 48 -12.81 -4.64 12.56
CA SER A 48 -12.33 -3.29 12.24
C SER A 48 -13.37 -2.48 11.46
N LEU A 49 -13.26 -1.16 11.48
CA LEU A 49 -14.11 -0.28 10.65
C LEU A 49 -13.71 -0.29 9.16
N LEU A 50 -12.66 -1.05 8.81
CA LEU A 50 -12.26 -1.23 7.42
C LEU A 50 -13.40 -1.90 6.65
N ARG A 51 -13.81 -1.28 5.53
CA ARG A 51 -14.87 -1.80 4.65
C ARG A 51 -16.21 -2.02 5.37
N TRP A 52 -16.52 -1.17 6.37
CA TRP A 52 -17.77 -1.26 7.13
C TRP A 52 -19.04 -1.27 6.26
N PRO A 53 -19.17 -0.56 5.11
CA PRO A 53 -20.42 -0.59 4.33
C PRO A 53 -20.73 -1.99 3.80
N TYR A 54 -19.69 -2.73 3.39
CA TYR A 54 -19.81 -4.11 2.93
C TYR A 54 -20.25 -5.06 4.06
N LYS A 55 -19.64 -4.92 5.25
CA LYS A 55 -20.04 -5.71 6.43
C LYS A 55 -21.47 -5.40 6.87
N ALA A 56 -21.84 -4.12 6.86
CA ALA A 56 -23.20 -3.68 7.15
C ALA A 56 -24.19 -4.30 6.16
N LEU A 57 -23.84 -4.36 4.86
CA LEU A 57 -24.68 -4.98 3.85
C LEU A 57 -24.85 -6.49 4.05
N ILE A 58 -23.80 -7.22 4.44
CA ILE A 58 -23.89 -8.64 4.83
C ILE A 58 -24.87 -8.79 6.00
N ILE A 59 -24.72 -7.97 7.04
CA ILE A 59 -25.57 -8.05 8.25
C ILE A 59 -27.03 -7.72 7.91
N LEU A 60 -27.28 -6.62 7.20
CA LEU A 60 -28.64 -6.19 6.83
C LEU A 60 -29.34 -7.22 5.94
N SER A 61 -28.64 -7.75 4.94
CA SER A 61 -29.20 -8.78 4.05
C SER A 61 -29.44 -10.10 4.78
N THR A 62 -28.55 -10.51 5.70
CA THR A 62 -28.76 -11.67 6.58
C THR A 62 -30.00 -11.48 7.47
N LEU A 63 -30.12 -10.31 8.14
CA LEU A 63 -31.27 -9.99 8.98
C LEU A 63 -32.58 -10.02 8.18
N SER A 64 -32.55 -9.59 6.91
CA SER A 64 -33.74 -9.64 6.05
C SER A 64 -34.28 -11.07 5.87
N PHE A 65 -33.39 -12.08 5.78
CA PHE A 65 -33.80 -13.49 5.72
C PHE A 65 -34.36 -13.99 7.04
N ILE A 66 -33.74 -13.61 8.17
CA ILE A 66 -34.20 -14.00 9.51
C ILE A 66 -35.60 -13.44 9.77
N LEU A 67 -35.82 -12.18 9.43
CA LEU A 67 -37.12 -11.54 9.61
C LEU A 67 -38.18 -12.09 8.65
N ASN A 68 -37.78 -12.48 7.44
CA ASN A 68 -38.67 -13.07 6.42
C ASN A 68 -38.68 -14.62 6.42
N TRP A 69 -38.17 -15.29 7.47
CA TRP A 69 -37.81 -16.72 7.44
C TRP A 69 -38.93 -17.67 6.96
N ARG A 70 -40.21 -17.30 7.14
CA ARG A 70 -41.37 -18.09 6.70
C ARG A 70 -41.71 -17.97 5.21
N ARG A 71 -41.17 -16.97 4.50
CA ARG A 71 -41.49 -16.67 3.09
C ARG A 71 -40.23 -16.54 2.23
N VAL A 72 -39.09 -17.01 2.72
CA VAL A 72 -37.84 -16.99 1.97
C VAL A 72 -37.98 -17.86 0.72
N ARG A 73 -37.65 -17.30 -0.43
CA ARG A 73 -37.50 -18.10 -1.66
C ARG A 73 -36.13 -18.74 -1.65
N VAL A 74 -36.09 -20.05 -1.84
CA VAL A 74 -34.85 -20.83 -1.89
C VAL A 74 -33.88 -20.28 -2.94
N CYS A 75 -34.38 -19.87 -4.11
CA CYS A 75 -33.55 -19.27 -5.16
C CYS A 75 -32.83 -18.00 -4.69
N ASP A 76 -33.51 -17.12 -3.96
CA ASP A 76 -32.93 -15.86 -3.48
C ASP A 76 -31.86 -16.13 -2.40
N LEU A 77 -32.11 -17.12 -1.53
CA LEU A 77 -31.14 -17.58 -0.54
C LEU A 77 -29.91 -18.21 -1.19
N LEU A 78 -30.08 -19.07 -2.18
CA LEU A 78 -28.98 -19.70 -2.91
C LEU A 78 -28.15 -18.66 -3.68
N LEU A 79 -28.80 -17.73 -4.39
CA LEU A 79 -28.13 -16.61 -5.06
C LEU A 79 -27.32 -15.80 -4.06
N TRP A 80 -27.90 -15.45 -2.92
CA TRP A 80 -27.20 -14.71 -1.87
C TRP A 80 -26.00 -15.49 -1.31
N ILE A 81 -26.14 -16.79 -1.02
CA ILE A 81 -25.04 -17.63 -0.50
C ILE A 81 -23.90 -17.72 -1.53
N VAL A 82 -24.22 -17.96 -2.80
CA VAL A 82 -23.21 -18.07 -3.87
C VAL A 82 -22.45 -16.77 -4.04
N PHE A 83 -23.15 -15.63 -4.12
CA PHE A 83 -22.51 -14.34 -4.29
C PHE A 83 -21.81 -13.86 -3.02
N LEU A 84 -22.29 -14.22 -1.83
CA LEU A 84 -21.57 -13.98 -0.58
C LEU A 84 -20.25 -14.75 -0.59
N ALA A 85 -20.29 -16.06 -0.84
CA ALA A 85 -19.10 -16.89 -0.92
C ALA A 85 -18.11 -16.34 -1.97
N PHE A 86 -18.62 -15.96 -3.15
CA PHE A 86 -17.82 -15.36 -4.21
C PHE A 86 -17.25 -13.99 -3.83
N SER A 87 -17.99 -13.15 -3.11
CA SER A 87 -17.49 -11.86 -2.64
C SER A 87 -16.37 -12.00 -1.62
N LEU A 88 -16.42 -13.02 -0.76
CA LEU A 88 -15.41 -13.30 0.26
C LEU A 88 -14.06 -13.76 -0.32
N THR A 89 -13.98 -14.11 -1.62
CA THR A 89 -12.72 -14.53 -2.24
C THR A 89 -11.84 -13.36 -2.68
N ALA A 90 -12.41 -12.24 -3.14
CA ALA A 90 -11.66 -11.10 -3.68
C ALA A 90 -12.41 -9.76 -3.52
N LEU A 91 -11.66 -8.69 -3.29
CA LEU A 91 -12.16 -7.31 -3.16
C LEU A 91 -13.05 -6.89 -4.33
N ARG A 92 -12.64 -7.16 -5.57
CA ARG A 92 -13.42 -6.81 -6.77
C ARG A 92 -14.79 -7.49 -6.81
N ASN A 93 -14.95 -8.63 -6.13
CA ASN A 93 -16.19 -9.39 -6.15
C ASN A 93 -17.27 -8.80 -5.23
N MET A 94 -16.90 -7.88 -4.34
CA MET A 94 -17.82 -7.20 -3.42
C MET A 94 -18.94 -6.46 -4.17
N THR A 95 -18.65 -5.89 -5.34
CA THR A 95 -19.62 -5.15 -6.15
C THR A 95 -20.76 -6.04 -6.62
N TYR A 96 -20.45 -7.28 -7.05
CA TYR A 96 -21.48 -8.22 -7.49
C TYR A 96 -22.39 -8.66 -6.35
N PHE A 97 -21.80 -8.96 -5.18
CA PHE A 97 -22.61 -9.25 -3.99
C PHE A 97 -23.45 -8.05 -3.58
N ALA A 98 -22.94 -6.83 -3.67
CA ALA A 98 -23.68 -5.65 -3.27
C ALA A 98 -25.00 -5.51 -4.05
N LEU A 99 -24.97 -5.75 -5.37
CA LEU A 99 -26.17 -5.76 -6.20
C LEU A 99 -27.17 -6.82 -5.74
N ILE A 100 -26.72 -8.08 -5.59
CA ILE A 100 -27.59 -9.19 -5.18
C ILE A 100 -28.16 -8.98 -3.77
N ALA A 101 -27.32 -8.58 -2.82
CA ALA A 101 -27.72 -8.30 -1.44
C ALA A 101 -28.77 -7.20 -1.38
N CYS A 102 -28.63 -6.12 -2.16
CA CYS A 102 -29.64 -5.08 -2.25
C CYS A 102 -30.99 -5.62 -2.77
N PHE A 103 -31.00 -6.35 -3.89
CA PHE A 103 -32.24 -6.90 -4.46
C PHE A 103 -32.95 -7.87 -3.50
N VAL A 104 -32.21 -8.79 -2.92
CA VAL A 104 -32.73 -9.77 -1.96
C VAL A 104 -33.27 -9.09 -0.72
N THR A 105 -32.54 -8.10 -0.19
CA THR A 105 -32.97 -7.34 0.99
C THR A 105 -34.27 -6.59 0.71
N MET A 106 -34.37 -5.88 -0.42
CA MET A 106 -35.59 -5.16 -0.79
C MET A 106 -36.81 -6.10 -0.91
N ARG A 107 -36.62 -7.28 -1.49
CA ARG A 107 -37.68 -8.29 -1.63
C ARG A 107 -38.08 -8.93 -0.31
N ASN A 108 -37.13 -9.24 0.55
CA ASN A 108 -37.43 -9.77 1.87
C ASN A 108 -38.19 -8.73 2.70
N ILE A 109 -37.76 -7.46 2.66
CA ILE A 109 -38.44 -6.35 3.34
C ILE A 109 -39.84 -6.12 2.78
N SER A 110 -40.05 -6.19 1.45
CA SER A 110 -41.41 -6.04 0.89
C SER A 110 -42.36 -7.17 1.31
N GLY A 111 -41.82 -8.36 1.60
CA GLY A 111 -42.57 -9.50 2.13
C GLY A 111 -42.88 -9.41 3.63
N ILE A 112 -42.11 -8.62 4.37
CA ILE A 112 -42.32 -8.34 5.79
C ILE A 112 -43.12 -7.05 5.92
N GLY A 113 -44.39 -7.13 6.31
CA GLY A 113 -45.13 -5.92 6.66
C GLY A 113 -44.36 -5.16 7.74
N LEU A 114 -43.81 -3.99 7.42
CA LEU A 114 -42.95 -3.15 8.29
C LEU A 114 -43.55 -2.94 9.70
N VAL A 115 -44.89 -2.97 9.79
CA VAL A 115 -45.71 -2.95 11.01
C VAL A 115 -45.36 -4.05 12.02
N ARG A 116 -44.78 -5.18 11.60
CA ARG A 116 -44.41 -6.29 12.49
C ARG A 116 -43.02 -6.15 13.12
N ILE A 117 -42.15 -5.30 12.57
CA ILE A 117 -40.77 -5.13 13.03
C ILE A 117 -40.61 -3.85 13.84
N LEU A 118 -41.27 -2.77 13.40
CA LEU A 118 -41.18 -1.48 14.07
C LEU A 118 -42.24 -1.39 15.19
N PRO A 119 -41.85 -1.00 16.42
CA PRO A 119 -42.82 -0.79 17.52
C PRO A 119 -43.76 0.39 17.25
N PHE A 120 -43.44 1.22 16.25
CA PHE A 120 -44.26 2.35 15.82
C PHE A 120 -45.10 1.94 14.61
N THR A 121 -46.42 1.87 14.80
CA THR A 121 -47.37 1.83 13.68
C THR A 121 -47.60 3.25 13.18
N PHE A 122 -47.36 3.49 11.89
CA PHE A 122 -47.79 4.73 11.24
C PHE A 122 -49.31 4.74 11.14
N ARG A 123 -50.00 5.04 12.24
CA ARG A 123 -51.47 5.06 12.32
C ARG A 123 -52.09 6.22 11.54
N SER A 124 -51.32 7.27 11.27
CA SER A 124 -51.75 8.42 10.48
C SER A 124 -50.98 8.48 9.17
N GLU A 125 -51.70 8.65 8.05
CA GLU A 125 -51.10 8.91 6.73
C GLU A 125 -50.11 10.08 6.76
N LYS A 126 -50.41 11.12 7.56
CA LYS A 126 -49.53 12.29 7.73
C LYS A 126 -48.17 11.88 8.30
N THR A 127 -48.14 11.03 9.33
CA THR A 127 -46.89 10.57 9.95
C THR A 127 -46.08 9.68 9.00
N PHE A 128 -46.75 8.85 8.19
CA PHE A 128 -46.10 8.03 7.17
C PHE A 128 -45.42 8.91 6.10
N HIS A 129 -46.12 9.90 5.56
CA HIS A 129 -45.55 10.82 4.57
C HIS A 129 -44.43 11.69 5.15
N VAL A 130 -44.55 12.16 6.39
CA VAL A 130 -43.48 12.93 7.07
C VAL A 130 -42.23 12.07 7.27
N CYS A 131 -42.36 10.84 7.77
CA CYS A 131 -41.20 9.97 7.95
C CYS A 131 -40.60 9.50 6.62
N GLY A 132 -41.43 9.27 5.59
CA GLY A 132 -40.97 9.03 4.22
C GLY A 132 -40.16 10.20 3.67
N ALA A 133 -40.67 11.42 3.81
CA ALA A 133 -39.99 12.65 3.39
C ALA A 133 -38.66 12.84 4.15
N LEU A 134 -38.64 12.62 5.46
CA LEU A 134 -37.41 12.70 6.27
C LEU A 134 -36.38 11.65 5.84
N LEU A 135 -36.80 10.40 5.58
CA LEU A 135 -35.90 9.35 5.08
C LEU A 135 -35.36 9.70 3.68
N SER A 136 -36.22 10.20 2.78
CA SER A 136 -35.80 10.67 1.46
C SER A 136 -34.81 11.83 1.56
N LEU A 137 -35.02 12.78 2.48
CA LEU A 137 -34.09 13.87 2.76
C LEU A 137 -32.76 13.36 3.31
N LEU A 138 -32.77 12.37 4.20
CA LEU A 138 -31.54 11.73 4.72
C LEU A 138 -30.76 11.01 3.61
N VAL A 139 -31.45 10.25 2.75
CA VAL A 139 -30.84 9.59 1.59
C VAL A 139 -30.29 10.63 0.62
N MET A 140 -31.05 11.68 0.31
CA MET A 140 -30.61 12.78 -0.54
C MET A 140 -29.38 13.48 0.05
N PHE A 141 -29.40 13.80 1.34
CA PHE A 141 -28.26 14.37 2.04
C PHE A 141 -27.04 13.45 1.96
N LYS A 142 -27.21 12.13 2.14
CA LYS A 142 -26.09 11.19 2.01
C LYS A 142 -25.58 11.05 0.58
N LEU A 143 -26.46 11.10 -0.42
CA LEU A 143 -26.06 11.11 -1.83
C LEU A 143 -25.33 12.41 -2.20
N VAL A 144 -25.75 13.54 -1.66
CA VAL A 144 -25.06 14.84 -1.82
C VAL A 144 -23.71 14.81 -1.09
N ASP A 145 -23.64 14.24 0.11
CA ASP A 145 -22.39 14.06 0.86
C ASP A 145 -21.40 13.16 0.09
N ILE A 146 -21.83 11.97 -0.35
CA ILE A 146 -21.02 11.08 -1.19
C ILE A 146 -20.62 11.78 -2.51
N GLY A 147 -21.58 12.42 -3.18
CA GLY A 147 -21.36 13.14 -4.43
C GLY A 147 -20.38 14.31 -4.26
N SER A 148 -20.47 15.03 -3.15
CA SER A 148 -19.55 16.10 -2.79
C SER A 148 -18.16 15.56 -2.46
N GLY A 149 -18.05 14.46 -1.70
CA GLY A 149 -16.77 13.79 -1.43
C GLY A 149 -16.10 13.27 -2.71
N LEU A 150 -16.87 12.76 -3.67
CA LEU A 150 -16.36 12.35 -4.99
C LEU A 150 -16.04 13.55 -5.89
N ALA A 151 -16.80 14.64 -5.81
CA ALA A 151 -16.56 15.87 -6.57
C ALA A 151 -15.35 16.67 -6.04
N VAL A 152 -15.07 16.52 -4.74
CA VAL A 152 -13.92 17.07 -4.01
C VAL A 152 -12.77 16.05 -3.95
N ALA A 153 -12.93 14.84 -4.52
CA ALA A 153 -11.81 13.95 -4.81
C ALA A 153 -10.97 14.60 -5.91
N ALA A 154 -10.15 15.54 -5.46
CA ALA A 154 -9.25 16.33 -6.23
C ALA A 154 -7.87 16.23 -5.59
N TYR A 155 -6.85 16.44 -6.40
CA TYR A 155 -5.50 16.61 -5.90
C TYR A 155 -4.93 17.87 -6.52
N TYR A 156 -4.05 18.52 -5.76
CA TYR A 156 -3.35 19.67 -6.25
C TYR A 156 -2.12 19.21 -7.01
N ASP A 157 -2.05 19.55 -8.29
CA ASP A 157 -0.89 19.28 -9.13
C ASP A 157 0.13 20.41 -8.94
N LEU A 158 1.27 20.07 -8.34
CA LEU A 158 2.36 21.01 -8.05
C LEU A 158 3.14 21.43 -9.29
N ASP A 159 3.06 20.69 -10.40
CA ASP A 159 3.71 21.07 -11.65
C ASP A 159 2.91 22.17 -12.37
N THR A 160 1.58 22.05 -12.38
CA THR A 160 0.68 22.98 -13.10
C THR A 160 0.04 24.04 -12.20
N TYR A 161 0.15 23.91 -10.87
CA TYR A 161 -0.54 24.74 -9.87
C TYR A 161 -2.06 24.75 -10.05
N GLN A 162 -2.62 23.58 -10.40
CA GLN A 162 -4.04 23.41 -10.64
C GLN A 162 -4.62 22.30 -9.78
N GLU A 163 -5.84 22.51 -9.32
CA GLU A 163 -6.63 21.47 -8.68
C GLU A 163 -7.23 20.56 -9.75
N LYS A 164 -6.79 19.30 -9.78
CA LYS A 164 -7.26 18.28 -10.73
C LYS A 164 -8.31 17.41 -10.07
N LYS A 165 -9.49 17.32 -10.69
CA LYS A 165 -10.61 16.47 -10.22
C LYS A 165 -10.51 15.07 -10.80
N VAL A 166 -10.80 14.06 -9.99
CA VAL A 166 -10.74 12.64 -10.36
C VAL A 166 -12.06 12.14 -10.96
N PHE A 167 -13.14 12.91 -10.89
CA PHE A 167 -14.49 12.44 -11.21
C PHE A 167 -14.71 11.93 -12.65
N LEU A 168 -14.25 12.66 -13.67
CA LEU A 168 -14.37 12.28 -15.09
C LEU A 168 -13.01 12.06 -15.77
N GLY A 169 -11.94 11.95 -14.98
CA GLY A 169 -10.57 11.88 -15.48
C GLY A 169 -9.74 10.81 -14.79
N VAL A 170 -8.50 10.66 -15.25
CA VAL A 170 -7.53 9.79 -14.60
C VAL A 170 -6.79 10.59 -13.53
N ALA A 171 -6.68 10.05 -12.32
CA ALA A 171 -5.82 10.59 -11.28
C ALA A 171 -4.35 10.37 -11.68
N GLN A 172 -3.78 11.27 -12.49
CA GLN A 172 -2.41 11.12 -13.01
C GLN A 172 -1.35 10.92 -11.91
N ARG A 173 -1.58 11.44 -10.69
CA ARG A 173 -0.69 11.21 -9.55
C ARG A 173 -0.50 9.72 -9.19
N ASP A 174 -1.45 8.87 -9.54
CA ASP A 174 -1.43 7.44 -9.20
C ASP A 174 -0.68 6.62 -10.27
N PHE A 175 -0.23 7.26 -11.35
CA PHE A 175 0.46 6.62 -12.48
C PHE A 175 1.80 7.30 -12.77
N PRO A 176 2.82 6.54 -13.22
CA PRO A 176 4.14 7.08 -13.53
C PRO A 176 4.17 7.73 -14.92
N HIS A 177 3.33 8.73 -15.11
CA HIS A 177 3.06 9.36 -16.39
C HIS A 177 4.18 10.29 -16.85
N LYS A 178 4.84 11.02 -15.94
CA LYS A 178 5.97 11.89 -16.30
C LYS A 178 7.17 11.04 -16.72
N ALA A 179 7.41 9.96 -16.00
CA ALA A 179 8.46 9.00 -16.34
C ALA A 179 8.20 8.31 -17.69
N ALA A 180 6.95 7.93 -17.98
CA ALA A 180 6.58 7.38 -19.28
C ALA A 180 6.71 8.41 -20.41
N ASP A 181 6.25 9.65 -20.17
CA ASP A 181 6.37 10.75 -21.13
C ASP A 181 7.85 11.08 -21.42
N PHE A 182 8.73 11.02 -20.42
CA PHE A 182 10.17 11.16 -20.59
C PHE A 182 10.74 10.12 -21.57
N LEU A 183 10.38 8.84 -21.43
CA LEU A 183 10.85 7.80 -22.36
C LEU A 183 10.31 8.03 -23.78
N LEU A 184 9.04 8.41 -23.90
CA LEU A 184 8.39 8.64 -25.19
C LEU A 184 8.97 9.85 -25.92
N MET A 185 9.06 11.00 -25.24
CA MET A 185 9.51 12.27 -25.82
C MET A 185 10.97 12.19 -26.28
N ASN A 186 11.80 11.45 -25.54
CA ASN A 186 13.22 11.29 -25.85
C ASN A 186 13.53 10.05 -26.69
N ARG A 187 12.51 9.32 -27.17
CA ARG A 187 12.65 8.13 -28.01
C ARG A 187 13.54 7.03 -27.41
N ILE A 188 13.59 6.93 -26.09
CA ILE A 188 14.35 5.92 -25.36
C ILE A 188 13.56 4.61 -25.35
N GLY A 189 14.13 3.53 -25.88
CA GLY A 189 13.46 2.24 -26.03
C GLY A 189 14.31 1.06 -25.56
N GLY A 190 13.73 -0.14 -25.60
CA GLY A 190 14.43 -1.38 -25.26
C GLY A 190 13.64 -2.33 -24.36
N ASN A 191 14.34 -3.26 -23.72
CA ASN A 191 13.75 -4.22 -22.79
C ASN A 191 13.97 -3.73 -21.36
N PHE A 192 12.89 -3.48 -20.64
CA PHE A 192 12.93 -2.84 -19.34
C PHE A 192 12.55 -3.82 -18.24
N PHE A 193 13.40 -3.94 -17.22
CA PHE A 193 12.95 -4.43 -15.92
C PHE A 193 11.94 -3.43 -15.35
N ASN A 194 10.83 -3.88 -14.79
CA ASN A 194 9.81 -2.99 -14.25
C ASN A 194 9.06 -3.63 -13.08
N ASP A 195 8.38 -2.80 -12.29
CA ASP A 195 7.49 -3.30 -11.26
C ASP A 195 6.24 -3.97 -11.84
N PHE A 196 5.75 -4.97 -11.11
CA PHE A 196 4.62 -5.79 -11.47
C PHE A 196 3.34 -4.98 -11.77
N ASN A 197 3.07 -3.93 -11.01
CA ASN A 197 1.80 -3.19 -11.08
C ASN A 197 1.77 -2.16 -12.22
N SER A 198 2.92 -1.56 -12.56
CA SER A 198 2.99 -0.62 -13.68
C SER A 198 3.08 -1.29 -15.05
N GLY A 199 3.40 -2.58 -15.12
CA GLY A 199 3.64 -3.27 -16.39
C GLY A 199 2.54 -3.11 -17.43
N ALA A 200 1.27 -3.25 -17.03
CA ALA A 200 0.13 -3.07 -17.93
C ALA A 200 -0.01 -1.61 -18.41
N TYR A 201 0.26 -0.65 -17.53
CA TYR A 201 0.26 0.77 -17.86
C TYR A 201 1.36 1.10 -18.88
N LEU A 202 2.59 0.61 -18.65
CA LEU A 202 3.73 0.81 -19.55
C LEU A 202 3.49 0.16 -20.91
N ILE A 203 2.87 -1.02 -20.98
CA ILE A 203 2.47 -1.64 -22.25
C ILE A 203 1.51 -0.72 -23.01
N GLY A 204 0.46 -0.23 -22.35
CA GLY A 204 -0.53 0.63 -23.00
C GLY A 204 0.05 1.97 -23.49
N ARG A 205 1.05 2.51 -22.80
CA ARG A 205 1.60 3.84 -23.07
C ARG A 205 2.84 3.85 -23.97
N LEU A 206 3.69 2.82 -23.88
CA LEU A 206 5.04 2.81 -24.44
C LEU A 206 5.32 1.67 -25.42
N PHE A 207 4.40 0.70 -25.59
CA PHE A 207 4.58 -0.33 -26.61
C PHE A 207 4.45 0.28 -28.03
N PRO A 208 5.28 -0.12 -29.02
CA PRO A 208 6.32 -1.16 -28.98
C PRO A 208 7.71 -0.69 -28.54
N GLN A 209 7.90 0.61 -28.30
CA GLN A 209 9.20 1.21 -27.99
C GLN A 209 9.83 0.65 -26.71
N VAL A 210 9.03 0.42 -25.68
CA VAL A 210 9.47 -0.20 -24.41
C VAL A 210 8.76 -1.54 -24.23
N ARG A 211 9.54 -2.60 -24.06
CA ARG A 211 9.06 -3.95 -23.74
C ARG A 211 9.27 -4.23 -22.26
N VAL A 212 8.19 -4.47 -21.53
CA VAL A 212 8.21 -4.71 -20.09
C VAL A 212 8.65 -6.14 -19.76
N PHE A 213 9.34 -6.29 -18.63
CA PHE A 213 9.77 -7.59 -18.10
C PHE A 213 8.60 -8.36 -17.46
N MET A 214 7.72 -7.65 -16.72
CA MET A 214 6.62 -8.25 -15.97
C MET A 214 5.35 -7.39 -16.02
N ASP A 215 4.18 -8.02 -16.03
CA ASP A 215 2.88 -7.38 -15.83
C ASP A 215 1.91 -8.32 -15.07
N GLY A 216 0.67 -7.85 -14.89
CA GLY A 216 -0.38 -8.59 -14.18
C GLY A 216 -0.83 -9.91 -14.82
N ARG A 217 -0.41 -10.27 -16.04
CA ARG A 217 -0.81 -11.50 -16.76
C ARG A 217 0.05 -12.70 -16.36
N THR A 218 0.02 -12.97 -15.06
CA THR A 218 0.85 -13.97 -14.37
C THR A 218 0.69 -15.40 -14.88
N GLU A 219 -0.47 -15.73 -15.44
CA GLU A 219 -0.80 -17.01 -16.05
C GLU A 219 0.12 -17.39 -17.22
N LEU A 220 0.82 -16.42 -17.82
CA LEU A 220 1.71 -16.65 -18.96
C LEU A 220 3.13 -17.06 -18.55
N ARG A 221 3.58 -16.71 -17.33
CA ARG A 221 4.96 -16.92 -16.86
C ARG A 221 5.07 -17.99 -15.77
N GLY A 222 3.99 -18.25 -15.03
CA GLY A 222 3.95 -19.26 -13.96
C GLY A 222 4.45 -18.76 -12.61
N SER A 223 4.02 -19.45 -11.53
CA SER A 223 4.31 -19.12 -10.13
C SER A 223 5.80 -19.19 -9.79
N ASP A 224 6.48 -20.21 -10.31
CA ASP A 224 7.90 -20.44 -10.07
C ASP A 224 8.75 -19.25 -10.55
N PHE A 225 8.51 -18.77 -11.76
CA PHE A 225 9.19 -17.57 -12.29
C PHE A 225 8.95 -16.35 -11.39
N PHE A 226 7.72 -16.13 -10.97
CA PHE A 226 7.40 -14.97 -10.15
C PHE A 226 8.06 -15.02 -8.77
N ILE A 227 8.07 -16.19 -8.12
CA ILE A 227 8.63 -16.34 -6.77
C ILE A 227 10.16 -16.41 -6.83
N ASN A 228 10.70 -17.27 -7.68
CA ASN A 228 12.12 -17.61 -7.68
C ASN A 228 12.97 -16.75 -8.61
N VAL A 229 12.36 -15.92 -9.45
CA VAL A 229 13.06 -14.95 -10.30
C VAL A 229 12.65 -13.53 -9.94
N TYR A 230 11.39 -13.16 -10.21
CA TYR A 230 10.95 -11.76 -10.06
C TYR A 230 11.03 -11.27 -8.61
N LYS A 231 10.47 -12.00 -7.63
CA LYS A 231 10.46 -11.57 -6.23
C LYS A 231 11.85 -11.55 -5.60
N LYS A 232 12.75 -12.48 -5.97
CA LYS A 232 14.14 -12.44 -5.49
C LYS A 232 14.85 -11.15 -5.93
N VAL A 233 14.62 -10.70 -7.15
CA VAL A 233 15.15 -9.42 -7.61
C VAL A 233 14.41 -8.26 -6.93
N TRP A 234 13.09 -8.23 -7.03
CA TRP A 234 12.27 -7.09 -6.60
C TRP A 234 12.31 -6.86 -5.08
N ASN A 235 12.12 -7.91 -4.27
CA ASN A 235 12.09 -7.79 -2.81
C ASN A 235 13.46 -7.94 -2.16
N ASP A 236 14.26 -8.91 -2.63
CA ASP A 236 15.49 -9.29 -1.93
C ASP A 236 16.74 -8.62 -2.52
N GLY A 237 16.64 -7.98 -3.70
CA GLY A 237 17.77 -7.37 -4.39
C GLY A 237 18.84 -8.39 -4.80
N ASP A 238 18.44 -9.62 -5.14
CA ASP A 238 19.36 -10.70 -5.52
C ASP A 238 20.11 -10.36 -6.82
N ALA A 239 21.37 -9.90 -6.65
CA ALA A 239 22.23 -9.45 -7.74
C ALA A 239 22.52 -10.55 -8.77
N ALA A 240 22.70 -11.80 -8.34
CA ALA A 240 23.03 -12.91 -9.23
C ALA A 240 21.84 -13.28 -10.12
N VAL A 241 20.63 -13.27 -9.55
CA VAL A 241 19.40 -13.47 -10.33
C VAL A 241 19.17 -12.30 -11.29
N PHE A 242 19.44 -11.06 -10.85
CA PHE A 242 19.33 -9.87 -11.69
C PHE A 242 20.27 -9.94 -12.90
N ASP A 243 21.55 -10.25 -12.69
CA ASP A 243 22.53 -10.39 -13.78
C ASP A 243 22.12 -11.44 -14.81
N ARG A 244 21.62 -12.58 -14.34
CA ARG A 244 21.11 -13.63 -15.22
C ARG A 244 19.96 -13.13 -16.10
N ILE A 245 18.95 -12.46 -15.53
CA ILE A 245 17.80 -11.98 -16.32
C ILE A 245 18.17 -10.80 -17.23
N VAL A 246 19.15 -9.98 -16.83
CA VAL A 246 19.66 -8.89 -17.66
C VAL A 246 20.24 -9.44 -18.97
N GLU A 247 21.02 -10.51 -18.90
CA GLU A 247 21.58 -11.17 -20.09
C GLU A 247 20.54 -12.00 -20.84
N GLU A 248 19.76 -12.85 -20.15
CA GLU A 248 18.77 -13.76 -20.76
C GLU A 248 17.70 -13.02 -21.55
N TYR A 249 17.23 -11.88 -21.03
CA TYR A 249 16.18 -11.08 -21.66
C TYR A 249 16.72 -9.84 -22.37
N GLY A 250 18.04 -9.63 -22.41
CA GLY A 250 18.68 -8.47 -23.02
C GLY A 250 18.15 -7.15 -22.45
N LEU A 251 18.08 -7.03 -21.13
CA LEU A 251 17.55 -5.85 -20.46
C LEU A 251 18.52 -4.67 -20.64
N THR A 252 17.99 -3.56 -21.15
CA THR A 252 18.73 -2.32 -21.40
C THR A 252 18.25 -1.17 -20.53
N GLY A 253 17.13 -1.33 -19.81
CA GLY A 253 16.60 -0.33 -18.90
C GLY A 253 15.92 -0.94 -17.69
N ALA A 254 15.70 -0.13 -16.67
CA ALA A 254 14.94 -0.47 -15.48
C ALA A 254 14.02 0.72 -15.13
N PHE A 255 12.72 0.46 -15.05
CA PHE A 255 11.67 1.40 -14.72
C PHE A 255 11.12 1.07 -13.35
N ILE A 256 11.41 1.89 -12.35
CA ILE A 256 11.02 1.66 -10.97
C ILE A 256 9.94 2.67 -10.58
N ASN A 257 8.67 2.26 -10.61
CA ASN A 257 7.54 3.11 -10.23
C ASN A 257 7.57 3.43 -8.73
N THR A 258 7.40 4.72 -8.40
CA THR A 258 7.33 5.25 -7.03
C THR A 258 6.09 6.11 -6.78
N ALA A 259 5.17 6.20 -7.75
CA ALA A 259 3.98 7.06 -7.68
C ALA A 259 3.07 6.74 -6.47
N THR A 260 2.89 5.45 -6.15
CA THR A 260 1.98 4.99 -5.08
C THR A 260 2.68 4.29 -3.93
N THR A 261 3.84 3.67 -4.19
CA THR A 261 4.61 2.91 -3.19
C THR A 261 6.10 3.13 -3.37
N SER A 262 6.84 3.25 -2.27
CA SER A 262 8.31 3.27 -2.31
C SER A 262 8.84 1.97 -2.91
N ALA A 263 9.92 2.08 -3.68
CA ALA A 263 10.63 0.93 -4.20
C ALA A 263 11.37 0.19 -3.06
N PRO A 264 11.53 -1.14 -3.15
CA PRO A 264 12.30 -1.90 -2.18
C PRO A 264 13.76 -1.41 -2.10
N GLU A 265 14.26 -1.28 -0.87
CA GLU A 265 15.59 -0.72 -0.61
C GLU A 265 16.72 -1.57 -1.20
N SER A 266 16.64 -2.88 -1.01
CA SER A 266 17.56 -3.87 -1.55
C SER A 266 17.70 -3.77 -3.08
N LEU A 267 16.56 -3.66 -3.79
CA LEU A 267 16.52 -3.51 -5.24
C LEU A 267 17.20 -2.21 -5.70
N LEU A 268 16.80 -1.08 -5.13
CA LEU A 268 17.34 0.23 -5.54
C LEU A 268 18.85 0.31 -5.28
N LYS A 269 19.31 -0.12 -4.10
CA LYS A 269 20.73 -0.16 -3.77
C LYS A 269 21.50 -1.11 -4.70
N MET A 270 20.94 -2.26 -5.03
CA MET A 270 21.56 -3.22 -5.93
C MET A 270 21.75 -2.65 -7.34
N ILE A 271 20.73 -2.00 -7.91
CA ILE A 271 20.84 -1.39 -9.25
C ILE A 271 21.81 -0.19 -9.20
N ALA A 272 21.68 0.70 -8.21
CA ALA A 272 22.52 1.89 -8.09
C ALA A 272 24.01 1.60 -7.84
N ALA A 273 24.34 0.46 -7.24
CA ALA A 273 25.72 0.03 -7.03
C ALA A 273 26.44 -0.38 -8.33
N ARG A 274 25.71 -0.59 -9.43
CA ARG A 274 26.26 -1.08 -10.69
C ARG A 274 26.74 0.07 -11.57
N LYS A 275 28.02 0.04 -11.96
CA LYS A 275 28.64 1.11 -12.77
C LYS A 275 28.13 1.17 -14.20
N ASP A 276 27.63 0.05 -14.72
CA ASP A 276 27.04 -0.05 -16.06
C ASP A 276 25.57 0.37 -16.08
N TRP A 277 24.95 0.72 -14.95
CA TRP A 277 23.60 1.25 -14.87
C TRP A 277 23.63 2.72 -14.46
N ARG A 278 23.03 3.58 -15.27
CA ARG A 278 23.03 5.04 -15.08
C ARG A 278 21.62 5.55 -14.87
N LEU A 279 21.41 6.30 -13.79
CA LEU A 279 20.15 6.99 -13.53
C LEU A 279 19.99 8.12 -14.56
N VAL A 280 18.88 8.11 -15.29
CA VAL A 280 18.58 9.13 -16.32
C VAL A 280 17.27 9.88 -16.07
N TYR A 281 16.47 9.40 -15.12
CA TYR A 281 15.24 10.07 -14.70
C TYR A 281 15.02 9.85 -13.21
N PHE A 282 14.70 10.93 -12.52
CA PHE A 282 14.41 10.94 -11.09
C PHE A 282 13.32 11.96 -10.80
N ASP A 283 12.13 11.49 -10.44
CA ASP A 283 11.05 12.33 -9.92
C ASP A 283 10.16 11.52 -8.95
N HIS A 284 9.05 12.12 -8.52
CA HIS A 284 8.12 11.54 -7.56
C HIS A 284 7.41 10.27 -8.04
N ASP A 285 7.38 10.03 -9.35
CA ASP A 285 6.55 9.01 -9.97
C ASP A 285 7.35 7.79 -10.45
N ALA A 286 8.64 7.93 -10.76
CA ALA A 286 9.54 6.80 -10.98
C ALA A 286 11.05 7.18 -10.89
N LEU A 287 11.88 6.14 -10.86
CA LEU A 287 13.29 6.19 -11.22
C LEU A 287 13.51 5.38 -12.51
N ILE A 288 14.33 5.89 -13.43
CA ILE A 288 14.72 5.15 -14.64
C ILE A 288 16.23 5.03 -14.70
N PHE A 289 16.70 3.79 -14.75
CA PHE A 289 18.10 3.46 -15.00
C PHE A 289 18.25 2.90 -16.42
N LEU A 290 19.27 3.35 -17.14
CA LEU A 290 19.67 2.79 -18.43
C LEU A 290 21.00 2.08 -18.28
N ARG A 291 21.12 0.91 -18.91
CA ARG A 291 22.38 0.20 -19.02
C ARG A 291 23.27 0.89 -20.07
N ASP A 292 24.58 0.98 -19.83
CA ASP A 292 25.56 1.53 -20.77
C ASP A 292 25.82 0.55 -21.93
N VAL A 293 24.87 0.56 -22.87
CA VAL A 293 24.92 -0.13 -24.16
C VAL A 293 24.89 0.91 -25.29
N PRO A 294 25.40 0.60 -26.50
CA PRO A 294 25.50 1.57 -27.59
C PRO A 294 24.22 2.37 -27.86
N GLU A 295 23.06 1.74 -27.75
CA GLU A 295 21.74 2.33 -27.99
C GLU A 295 21.34 3.38 -26.93
N ASN A 296 21.87 3.27 -25.71
CA ASN A 296 21.54 4.16 -24.60
C ASN A 296 22.56 5.26 -24.38
N ARG A 297 23.75 5.20 -25.00
CA ARG A 297 24.86 6.13 -24.71
C ARG A 297 24.49 7.59 -24.92
N GLU A 298 23.74 7.90 -25.97
CA GLU A 298 23.27 9.26 -26.22
C GLU A 298 22.32 9.74 -25.10
N ALA A 299 21.33 8.93 -24.74
CA ALA A 299 20.40 9.23 -23.66
C ALA A 299 21.10 9.36 -22.30
N ILE A 300 22.08 8.49 -22.02
CA ILE A 300 22.88 8.55 -20.79
C ILE A 300 23.72 9.84 -20.75
N ALA A 301 24.36 10.21 -21.86
CA ALA A 301 25.16 11.43 -21.92
C ALA A 301 24.30 12.70 -21.76
N GLN A 302 23.07 12.69 -22.28
CA GLN A 302 22.16 13.83 -22.23
C GLN A 302 21.43 13.97 -20.90
N PHE A 303 20.99 12.84 -20.32
CA PHE A 303 20.07 12.82 -19.18
C PHE A 303 20.66 12.20 -17.91
N GLY A 304 21.92 11.78 -17.92
CA GLY A 304 22.58 11.22 -16.74
C GLY A 304 22.45 12.15 -15.53
N ILE A 305 21.88 11.64 -14.44
CA ILE A 305 21.64 12.39 -13.20
C ILE A 305 22.69 12.01 -12.18
N ASP A 306 23.37 13.02 -11.66
CA ASP A 306 24.16 12.92 -10.44
C ASP A 306 23.34 13.43 -9.25
N LEU A 307 23.00 12.52 -8.33
CA LEU A 307 22.19 12.83 -7.17
C LEU A 307 22.97 13.60 -6.10
N ASP A 308 24.30 13.61 -6.12
CA ASP A 308 25.08 14.43 -5.19
C ASP A 308 24.77 15.93 -5.35
N GLY A 309 24.52 16.36 -6.60
CA GLY A 309 24.10 17.72 -6.94
C GLY A 309 22.59 17.96 -6.91
N TRP A 310 21.77 16.99 -6.49
CA TRP A 310 20.31 17.14 -6.52
C TRP A 310 19.84 18.24 -5.58
N THR A 311 19.03 19.15 -6.13
CA THR A 311 18.33 20.17 -5.35
C THR A 311 16.83 20.07 -5.61
N PRO A 312 15.99 20.15 -4.56
CA PRO A 312 14.54 20.10 -4.72
C PRO A 312 14.04 21.21 -5.66
N PRO A 313 13.15 20.89 -6.61
CA PRO A 313 12.45 21.91 -7.38
C PRO A 313 11.76 22.91 -6.45
N GLN A 314 11.99 24.20 -6.69
CA GLN A 314 11.38 25.26 -5.88
C GLN A 314 9.89 25.36 -6.17
N ILE A 315 9.09 25.50 -5.12
CA ILE A 315 7.65 25.71 -5.24
C ILE A 315 7.33 27.18 -5.11
N ASP A 316 6.48 27.65 -6.02
CA ASP A 316 5.88 28.97 -5.96
C ASP A 316 4.71 28.97 -4.96
N ILE A 317 5.02 29.25 -3.70
CA ILE A 317 4.03 29.33 -2.61
C ILE A 317 2.98 30.41 -2.88
N LEU A 318 3.29 31.46 -3.65
CA LEU A 318 2.31 32.50 -3.99
C LEU A 318 1.17 31.94 -4.86
N LYS A 319 1.49 30.99 -5.77
CA LYS A 319 0.47 30.30 -6.56
C LYS A 319 -0.38 29.34 -5.73
N ILE A 320 0.22 28.71 -4.72
CA ILE A 320 -0.51 27.83 -3.79
C ILE A 320 -1.49 28.66 -2.94
N GLY A 321 -1.03 29.78 -2.39
CA GLY A 321 -1.82 30.65 -1.51
C GLY A 321 -2.19 29.95 -0.20
N ALA A 322 -3.42 30.18 0.28
CA ALA A 322 -3.91 29.59 1.53
C ALA A 322 -4.46 28.15 1.40
N ARG A 323 -4.18 27.46 0.28
CA ARG A 323 -4.70 26.12 0.01
C ARG A 323 -3.90 25.08 0.79
N GLY A 324 -4.58 24.13 1.43
CA GLY A 324 -3.96 22.92 1.96
C GLY A 324 -3.54 22.01 0.81
N VAL A 325 -2.24 21.93 0.54
CA VAL A 325 -1.68 21.11 -0.54
C VAL A 325 -0.84 20.00 0.06
N THR A 326 -1.13 18.75 -0.30
CA THR A 326 -0.30 17.62 0.12
C THR A 326 1.00 17.60 -0.72
N PRO A 327 2.19 17.74 -0.12
CA PRO A 327 3.46 17.79 -0.84
C PRO A 327 3.99 16.37 -1.15
N TYR A 328 3.18 15.57 -1.84
CA TYR A 328 3.50 14.17 -2.09
C TYR A 328 4.72 14.00 -3.01
N HIS A 329 4.97 14.94 -3.92
CA HIS A 329 6.16 14.95 -4.79
C HIS A 329 7.46 14.90 -3.99
N HIS A 330 7.59 15.83 -3.06
CA HIS A 330 8.76 15.97 -2.20
C HIS A 330 8.95 14.75 -1.31
N LEU A 331 7.86 14.23 -0.74
CA LEU A 331 7.97 13.02 0.08
C LEU A 331 8.43 11.82 -0.74
N SER A 332 7.88 11.58 -1.93
CA SER A 332 8.27 10.44 -2.76
C SER A 332 9.75 10.52 -3.13
N ARG A 333 10.22 11.70 -3.61
CA ARG A 333 11.65 11.91 -3.92
C ARG A 333 12.54 11.75 -2.69
N ALA A 334 12.15 12.33 -1.55
CA ALA A 334 12.89 12.20 -0.29
C ALA A 334 13.07 10.73 0.12
N LEU A 335 12.02 9.91 0.00
CA LEU A 335 12.09 8.49 0.35
C LEU A 335 13.03 7.74 -0.60
N SER A 336 12.98 8.02 -1.91
CA SER A 336 13.92 7.43 -2.87
C SER A 336 15.37 7.86 -2.62
N LEU A 337 15.62 9.14 -2.34
CA LEU A 337 16.95 9.65 -1.99
C LEU A 337 17.47 9.01 -0.71
N LYS A 338 16.63 8.90 0.33
CA LYS A 338 16.96 8.22 1.59
C LYS A 338 17.39 6.78 1.31
N THR A 339 16.60 6.04 0.55
CA THR A 339 16.89 4.65 0.18
C THR A 339 18.22 4.51 -0.57
N LEU A 340 18.56 5.47 -1.42
CA LEU A 340 19.83 5.51 -2.16
C LEU A 340 21.01 6.04 -1.33
N GLY A 341 20.78 6.49 -0.09
CA GLY A 341 21.82 7.00 0.81
C GLY A 341 22.11 8.49 0.71
N TYR A 342 21.39 9.23 -0.16
CA TYR A 342 21.50 10.67 -0.34
C TYR A 342 20.71 11.43 0.75
N LEU A 343 21.16 11.28 2.00
CA LEU A 343 20.42 11.72 3.17
C LEU A 343 20.29 13.26 3.24
N ASP A 344 21.28 14.03 2.77
CA ASP A 344 21.21 15.50 2.78
C ASP A 344 20.18 16.02 1.76
N GLN A 345 20.20 15.46 0.56
CA GLN A 345 19.23 15.77 -0.49
C GLN A 345 17.82 15.31 -0.10
N ALA A 346 17.70 14.17 0.59
CA ALA A 346 16.44 13.72 1.16
C ALA A 346 15.91 14.71 2.21
N MET A 347 16.77 15.22 3.10
CA MET A 347 16.39 16.26 4.07
C MET A 347 15.93 17.54 3.37
N ALA A 348 16.61 17.98 2.32
CA ALA A 348 16.22 19.16 1.55
C ALA A 348 14.83 19.01 0.91
N GLU A 349 14.51 17.84 0.34
CA GLU A 349 13.15 17.56 -0.16
C GLU A 349 12.11 17.61 0.97
N LEU A 350 12.42 17.06 2.15
CA LEU A 350 11.52 17.11 3.30
C LEU A 350 11.36 18.53 3.86
N ASP A 351 12.38 19.37 3.74
CA ASP A 351 12.33 20.79 4.06
C ASP A 351 11.36 21.53 3.16
N MET A 352 11.39 21.25 1.86
CA MET A 352 10.40 21.79 0.94
C MET A 352 9.00 21.23 1.22
N ALA A 353 8.86 19.95 1.58
CA ALA A 353 7.57 19.38 1.95
C ALA A 353 6.94 20.12 3.16
N VAL A 354 7.72 20.36 4.21
CA VAL A 354 7.26 21.10 5.40
C VAL A 354 7.02 22.59 5.09
N HIS A 355 7.76 23.16 4.13
CA HIS A 355 7.51 24.53 3.67
C HIS A 355 6.16 24.68 2.97
N VAL A 356 5.77 23.68 2.16
CA VAL A 356 4.46 23.64 1.48
C VAL A 356 3.32 23.39 2.47
N ASP A 357 3.48 22.41 3.34
CA ASP A 357 2.49 22.07 4.36
C ASP A 357 3.19 21.78 5.71
N PRO A 358 3.21 22.78 6.62
CA PRO A 358 3.78 22.62 7.95
C PRO A 358 3.08 21.58 8.83
N SER A 359 1.87 21.13 8.46
CA SER A 359 1.14 20.09 9.18
C SER A 359 1.38 18.68 8.62
N TYR A 360 2.19 18.54 7.57
CA TYR A 360 2.36 17.26 6.89
C TYR A 360 3.18 16.26 7.71
N GLU A 361 2.49 15.41 8.45
CA GLU A 361 3.08 14.53 9.45
C GLU A 361 4.06 13.51 8.86
N ARG A 362 3.85 13.12 7.60
CA ARG A 362 4.69 12.13 6.91
C ARG A 362 6.09 12.66 6.67
N ALA A 363 6.25 13.96 6.43
CA ALA A 363 7.55 14.58 6.27
C ALA A 363 8.34 14.55 7.59
N TYR A 364 7.70 14.92 8.71
CA TYR A 364 8.32 14.83 10.03
C TYR A 364 8.71 13.39 10.40
N ARG A 365 7.90 12.39 10.05
CA ARG A 365 8.29 10.98 10.27
C ARG A 365 9.54 10.60 9.47
N ALA A 366 9.58 10.95 8.19
CA ALA A 366 10.75 10.66 7.35
C ALA A 366 12.01 11.39 7.84
N ARG A 367 11.89 12.66 8.27
CA ARG A 367 12.99 13.40 8.90
C ARG A 367 13.49 12.72 10.17
N ALA A 368 12.57 12.30 11.04
CA ALA A 368 12.94 11.61 12.27
C ALA A 368 13.72 10.32 12.01
N GLU A 369 13.35 9.55 10.99
CA GLU A 369 14.09 8.36 10.59
C GLU A 369 15.51 8.71 10.11
N ILE A 370 15.67 9.72 9.25
CA ILE A 370 17.00 10.17 8.77
C ILE A 370 17.86 10.71 9.93
N LEU A 371 17.28 11.52 10.82
CA LEU A 371 17.99 12.08 11.98
C LEU A 371 18.43 10.97 12.96
N LYS A 372 17.57 9.96 13.15
CA LYS A 372 17.91 8.77 13.94
C LYS A 372 19.06 7.98 13.31
N GLU A 373 19.08 7.80 11.99
CA GLU A 373 20.20 7.18 11.27
C GLU A 373 21.52 7.95 11.45
N ARG A 374 21.45 9.28 11.63
CA ARG A 374 22.59 10.15 11.96
C ARG A 374 22.89 10.25 13.46
N GLN A 375 22.21 9.48 14.31
CA GLN A 375 22.33 9.53 15.78
C GLN A 375 21.98 10.89 16.40
N MET A 376 21.24 11.74 15.69
CA MET A 376 20.72 13.03 16.17
C MET A 376 19.39 12.79 16.92
N PHE A 377 19.47 12.08 18.05
CA PHE A 377 18.29 11.54 18.75
C PHE A 377 17.34 12.62 19.27
N LYS A 378 17.86 13.80 19.63
CA LYS A 378 17.03 14.90 20.14
C LYS A 378 16.17 15.51 19.06
N GLU A 379 16.75 15.79 17.91
CA GLU A 379 16.06 16.31 16.74
C GLU A 379 15.10 15.25 16.17
N ALA A 380 15.49 13.98 16.20
CA ALA A 380 14.62 12.87 15.83
C ALA A 380 13.37 12.82 16.72
N PHE A 381 13.55 12.94 18.04
CA PHE A 381 12.46 13.03 19.01
C PHE A 381 11.53 14.22 18.72
N ASP A 382 12.08 15.41 18.48
CA ASP A 382 11.28 16.61 18.21
C ASP A 382 10.42 16.43 16.95
N ASN A 383 10.97 15.79 15.90
CA ASN A 383 10.23 15.45 14.70
C ASN A 383 9.16 14.35 14.93
N ARG A 384 9.44 13.31 15.74
CA ARG A 384 8.42 12.30 16.12
C ARG A 384 7.27 12.94 16.89
N ARG A 385 7.58 13.82 17.83
CA ARG A 385 6.59 14.60 18.60
C ARG A 385 5.73 15.45 17.67
N LEU A 386 6.31 16.19 16.73
CA LEU A 386 5.55 16.98 15.73
C LEU A 386 4.64 16.09 14.88
N SER A 387 5.13 14.94 14.41
CA SER A 387 4.31 13.98 13.66
C SER A 387 3.11 13.48 14.48
N ALA A 388 3.30 13.21 15.77
CA ALA A 388 2.21 12.80 16.67
C ALA A 388 1.20 13.93 16.95
N ILE A 389 1.65 15.19 17.04
CA ILE A 389 0.79 16.36 17.22
C ILE A 389 -0.13 16.54 16.01
N TYR A 390 0.41 16.53 14.79
CA TYR A 390 -0.37 16.82 13.59
C TYR A 390 -1.31 15.68 13.16
N SER A 391 -0.99 14.42 13.48
CA SER A 391 -1.81 13.26 13.08
C SER A 391 -2.70 12.67 14.17
N GLY A 392 -2.59 13.15 15.41
CA GLY A 392 -3.29 12.62 16.57
C GLY A 392 -2.62 11.41 17.22
N LYS A 393 -2.99 11.16 18.48
CA LYS A 393 -2.44 10.08 19.31
C LYS A 393 -3.01 8.72 18.92
N THR A 394 -2.33 8.04 18.00
CA THR A 394 -2.62 6.63 17.68
C THR A 394 -1.56 5.71 18.30
N VAL A 395 -1.90 4.43 18.56
CA VAL A 395 -0.98 3.42 19.13
C VAL A 395 0.36 3.42 18.38
N ARG A 396 0.34 3.45 17.05
CA ARG A 396 1.54 3.50 16.21
C ARG A 396 2.41 4.72 16.50
N ARG A 397 1.81 5.91 16.62
CA ARG A 397 2.56 7.17 16.82
C ARG A 397 3.10 7.29 18.24
N MET A 398 2.34 6.81 19.21
CA MET A 398 2.78 6.75 20.60
C MET A 398 3.92 5.73 20.77
N ALA A 399 3.87 4.58 20.07
CA ALA A 399 5.00 3.64 20.03
C ALA A 399 6.25 4.26 19.40
N ASP A 400 6.09 4.97 18.28
CA ASP A 400 7.19 5.71 17.63
C ASP A 400 7.80 6.79 18.57
N LEU A 401 7.01 7.38 19.47
CA LEU A 401 7.47 8.37 20.44
C LEU A 401 8.16 7.72 21.64
N ALA A 402 7.64 6.59 22.14
CA ALA A 402 8.30 5.78 23.16
C ALA A 402 9.68 5.31 22.68
N ASP A 403 9.78 4.88 21.42
CA ASP A 403 11.04 4.54 20.77
C ASP A 403 12.06 5.69 20.84
N ALA A 404 11.61 6.92 20.56
CA ALA A 404 12.45 8.09 20.62
C ALA A 404 12.91 8.46 22.05
N TYR A 405 12.09 8.21 23.09
CA TYR A 405 12.50 8.35 24.48
C TYR A 405 13.59 7.32 24.87
N ILE A 406 13.44 6.07 24.41
CA ILE A 406 14.45 5.01 24.60
C ILE A 406 15.78 5.41 23.93
N ASP A 407 15.72 5.93 22.71
CA ASP A 407 16.90 6.39 21.97
C ASP A 407 17.61 7.55 22.71
N LEU A 408 16.85 8.46 23.33
CA LEU A 408 17.34 9.53 24.21
C LEU A 408 17.82 9.07 25.60
N ASN A 409 17.65 7.78 25.92
CA ASN A 409 17.96 7.21 27.24
C ASN A 409 17.10 7.78 28.39
N ASP A 410 15.94 8.35 28.08
CA ASP A 410 14.92 8.77 29.06
C ASP A 410 13.96 7.60 29.32
N LEU A 411 14.48 6.59 30.02
CA LEU A 411 13.75 5.36 30.31
C LEU A 411 12.48 5.58 31.14
N PRO A 412 12.42 6.48 32.15
CA PRO A 412 11.20 6.74 32.88
C PRO A 412 10.04 7.23 31.99
N ALA A 413 10.32 8.18 31.09
CA ALA A 413 9.30 8.67 30.15
C ALA A 413 8.87 7.59 29.14
N ALA A 414 9.81 6.75 28.70
CA ALA A 414 9.51 5.61 27.84
C ALA A 414 8.59 4.59 28.56
N GLU A 415 8.88 4.26 29.82
CA GLU A 415 8.12 3.30 30.63
C GLU A 415 6.67 3.74 30.85
N ASP A 416 6.45 5.01 31.20
CA ASP A 416 5.11 5.56 31.38
C ASP A 416 4.26 5.37 30.12
N LEU A 417 4.87 5.66 28.97
CA LEU A 417 4.20 5.54 27.68
C LEU A 417 4.00 4.08 27.25
N ILE A 418 4.99 3.22 27.48
CA ILE A 418 4.91 1.77 27.26
C ILE A 418 3.76 1.17 28.06
N LYS A 419 3.57 1.59 29.32
CA LYS A 419 2.48 1.12 30.17
C LYS A 419 1.11 1.51 29.62
N GLU A 420 0.94 2.73 29.13
CA GLU A 420 -0.28 3.17 28.44
C GLU A 420 -0.54 2.31 27.19
N LEU A 421 0.50 2.09 26.38
CA LEU A 421 0.44 1.31 25.14
C LEU A 421 0.09 -0.17 25.40
N GLN A 422 0.66 -0.78 26.43
CA GLN A 422 0.36 -2.15 26.82
C GLN A 422 -1.07 -2.30 27.33
N GLY A 423 -1.62 -1.28 28.00
CA GLY A 423 -3.03 -1.25 28.39
C GLY A 423 -3.97 -1.14 27.18
N ALA A 424 -3.62 -0.34 26.19
CA ALA A 424 -4.46 -0.09 25.01
C ALA A 424 -4.37 -1.18 23.94
N ALA A 425 -3.18 -1.71 23.67
CA ALA A 425 -2.91 -2.63 22.56
C ALA A 425 -1.78 -3.64 22.89
N PRO A 426 -2.00 -4.56 23.86
CA PRO A 426 -0.95 -5.46 24.36
C PRO A 426 -0.40 -6.45 23.32
N LYS A 427 -1.19 -6.77 22.28
CA LYS A 427 -0.81 -7.71 21.22
C LYS A 427 -0.21 -7.03 19.98
N ASP A 428 -0.10 -5.71 19.98
CA ASP A 428 0.47 -4.99 18.84
C ASP A 428 1.99 -5.25 18.75
N GLY A 429 2.45 -5.69 17.57
CA GLY A 429 3.85 -6.04 17.34
C GLY A 429 4.81 -4.86 17.56
N ARG A 430 4.41 -3.62 17.23
CA ARG A 430 5.25 -2.43 17.42
C ARG A 430 5.42 -2.11 18.89
N VAL A 431 4.33 -2.20 19.67
CA VAL A 431 4.37 -2.00 21.12
C VAL A 431 5.32 -3.00 21.76
N ARG A 432 5.26 -4.27 21.37
CA ARG A 432 6.15 -5.31 21.90
C ARG A 432 7.60 -5.12 21.48
N VAL A 433 7.88 -4.63 20.26
CA VAL A 433 9.24 -4.25 19.84
C VAL A 433 9.80 -3.13 20.72
N VAL A 434 9.00 -2.10 21.02
CA VAL A 434 9.41 -1.01 21.92
C VAL A 434 9.73 -1.54 23.32
N VAL A 435 8.93 -2.46 23.86
CA VAL A 435 9.20 -3.13 25.15
C VAL A 435 10.50 -3.93 25.11
N ALA A 436 10.76 -4.64 24.01
CA ALA A 436 12.01 -5.37 23.82
C ALA A 436 13.22 -4.41 23.77
N LYS A 437 13.10 -3.27 23.07
CA LYS A 437 14.12 -2.22 23.02
C LYS A 437 14.43 -1.63 24.40
N ASP A 438 13.39 -1.33 25.18
CA ASP A 438 13.54 -0.86 26.56
C ASP A 438 14.28 -1.90 27.43
N SER A 439 13.94 -3.19 27.27
CA SER A 439 14.62 -4.30 27.95
C SER A 439 16.11 -4.39 27.56
N PHE A 440 16.45 -4.21 26.27
CA PHE A 440 17.85 -4.16 25.81
C PHE A 440 18.63 -2.99 26.42
N LYS A 441 18.01 -1.81 26.58
CA LYS A 441 18.65 -0.65 27.23
C LYS A 441 18.92 -0.90 28.72
N LYS A 442 18.08 -1.70 29.39
CA LYS A 442 18.25 -2.11 30.78
C LYS A 442 19.22 -3.28 30.99
N GLY A 443 19.79 -3.83 29.91
CA GLY A 443 20.68 -5.00 29.96
C GLY A 443 19.95 -6.34 30.18
N ALA A 444 18.63 -6.36 30.00
CA ALA A 444 17.80 -7.56 30.13
C ALA A 444 17.62 -8.28 28.78
N ASP A 445 18.72 -8.60 28.11
CA ASP A 445 18.75 -9.15 26.75
C ASP A 445 17.94 -10.44 26.62
N ALA A 446 18.01 -11.34 27.62
CA ALA A 446 17.24 -12.58 27.63
C ALA A 446 15.72 -12.31 27.54
N ALA A 447 15.20 -11.38 28.34
CA ALA A 447 13.79 -10.99 28.32
C ALA A 447 13.41 -10.33 26.98
N ALA A 448 14.29 -9.50 26.42
CA ALA A 448 14.08 -8.87 25.12
C ALA A 448 13.94 -9.91 24.01
N TYR A 449 14.84 -10.91 23.95
CA TYR A 449 14.76 -11.99 22.96
C TYR A 449 13.52 -12.85 23.12
N ASP A 450 13.08 -13.13 24.35
CA ASP A 450 11.85 -13.89 24.60
C ASP A 450 10.60 -13.14 24.08
N ILE A 451 10.57 -11.81 24.24
CA ILE A 451 9.53 -10.98 23.64
C ILE A 451 9.55 -11.11 22.11
N LEU A 452 10.72 -10.96 21.48
CA LEU A 452 10.86 -11.04 20.01
C LEU A 452 10.48 -12.41 19.45
N ARG A 453 10.85 -13.50 20.13
CA ARG A 453 10.43 -14.87 19.76
C ARG A 453 8.91 -15.03 19.85
N ALA A 454 8.30 -14.49 20.91
CA ALA A 454 6.86 -14.56 21.06
C ALA A 454 6.12 -13.68 20.02
N ILE A 455 6.71 -12.57 19.56
CA ILE A 455 6.20 -11.82 18.41
C ILE A 455 6.22 -12.70 17.15
N MET A 456 7.34 -13.38 16.86
CA MET A 456 7.47 -14.30 15.71
C MET A 456 6.49 -15.47 15.75
N ALA A 457 6.16 -15.98 16.93
CA ALA A 457 5.25 -17.11 17.11
C ALA A 457 3.77 -16.72 16.93
N GLU A 458 3.39 -15.49 17.28
CA GLU A 458 1.98 -15.06 17.33
C GLU A 458 1.55 -14.17 16.15
N GLY A 459 2.52 -13.59 15.43
CA GLY A 459 2.29 -12.55 14.43
C GLY A 459 2.09 -13.07 13.00
N LYS A 460 1.29 -12.32 12.23
CA LYS A 460 1.23 -12.46 10.77
C LYS A 460 2.32 -11.56 10.17
N ASP A 461 3.42 -12.19 9.78
CA ASP A 461 4.62 -11.57 9.20
C ASP A 461 5.27 -10.42 10.00
N PRO A 462 5.72 -10.68 11.25
CA PRO A 462 6.48 -9.70 12.04
C PRO A 462 7.93 -9.50 11.55
N ARG A 463 8.34 -10.24 10.51
CA ARG A 463 9.70 -10.26 10.01
C ARG A 463 10.24 -8.87 9.64
N PRO A 464 9.50 -7.98 8.92
CA PRO A 464 10.00 -6.65 8.61
C PRO A 464 10.35 -5.84 9.87
N LEU A 465 9.51 -5.91 10.92
CA LEU A 465 9.76 -5.19 12.17
C LEU A 465 11.03 -5.66 12.88
N LEU A 466 11.31 -6.97 12.85
CA LEU A 466 12.53 -7.52 13.46
C LEU A 466 13.77 -7.24 12.60
N LEU A 467 13.64 -7.23 11.27
CA LEU A 467 14.75 -6.86 10.39
C LEU A 467 15.10 -5.37 10.56
N ASP A 468 14.11 -4.48 10.60
CA ASP A 468 14.33 -3.05 10.88
C ASP A 468 15.07 -2.85 12.21
N LEU A 469 14.70 -3.61 13.24
CA LEU A 469 15.36 -3.58 14.55
C LEU A 469 16.79 -4.12 14.50
N ALA A 470 17.03 -5.20 13.75
CA ALA A 470 18.37 -5.75 13.59
C ALA A 470 19.30 -4.77 12.86
N ASP A 471 18.81 -4.12 11.81
CA ASP A 471 19.56 -3.11 11.04
C ASP A 471 19.82 -1.86 11.88
N GLU A 472 18.92 -1.51 12.79
CA GLU A 472 19.18 -0.49 13.81
C GLU A 472 20.34 -0.89 14.74
N PHE A 473 20.31 -2.10 15.32
CA PHE A 473 21.39 -2.55 16.21
C PHE A 473 22.74 -2.70 15.50
N GLU A 474 22.74 -3.12 14.24
CA GLU A 474 23.95 -3.18 13.42
C GLU A 474 24.57 -1.78 13.22
N ARG A 475 23.75 -0.77 12.90
CA ARG A 475 24.19 0.63 12.79
C ARG A 475 24.73 1.19 14.11
N LEU A 476 24.23 0.70 15.24
CA LEU A 476 24.73 1.06 16.57
C LEU A 476 25.97 0.24 17.00
N GLY A 477 26.53 -0.60 16.12
CA GLY A 477 27.70 -1.44 16.39
C GLY A 477 27.44 -2.65 17.30
N GLN A 478 26.17 -3.02 17.50
CA GLN A 478 25.75 -4.12 18.37
C GLN A 478 25.51 -5.40 17.56
N GLU A 479 26.57 -5.90 16.91
CA GLU A 479 26.50 -7.00 15.95
C GLU A 479 25.94 -8.31 16.53
N GLU A 480 26.17 -8.60 17.81
CA GLU A 480 25.65 -9.81 18.45
C GLU A 480 24.12 -9.76 18.53
N ARG A 481 23.56 -8.63 18.98
CA ARG A 481 22.11 -8.39 19.02
C ARG A 481 21.51 -8.44 17.63
N ALA A 482 22.12 -7.77 16.65
CA ALA A 482 21.66 -7.78 15.27
C ALA A 482 21.61 -9.21 14.69
N ARG A 483 22.67 -10.01 14.88
CA ARG A 483 22.72 -11.40 14.41
C ARG A 483 21.66 -12.29 15.06
N GLU A 484 21.47 -12.18 16.37
CA GLU A 484 20.45 -12.97 17.08
C GLU A 484 19.03 -12.60 16.65
N ILE A 485 18.75 -11.30 16.46
CA ILE A 485 17.44 -10.84 15.97
C ILE A 485 17.19 -11.34 14.55
N ARG A 486 18.19 -11.30 13.65
CA ARG A 486 18.07 -11.88 12.30
C ARG A 486 17.82 -13.38 12.33
N ARG A 487 18.44 -14.10 13.28
CA ARG A 487 18.18 -15.53 13.50
C ARG A 487 16.72 -15.77 13.94
N ILE A 488 16.21 -14.97 14.86
CA ILE A 488 14.80 -15.01 15.28
C ILE A 488 13.88 -14.70 14.08
N ALA A 489 14.19 -13.68 13.30
CA ALA A 489 13.42 -13.29 12.10
C ALA A 489 13.45 -14.34 10.98
N GLY A 490 14.53 -15.11 10.88
CA GLY A 490 14.69 -16.23 9.93
C GLY A 490 14.03 -17.54 10.38
N SER A 491 13.60 -17.64 11.64
CA SER A 491 12.87 -18.80 12.12
C SER A 491 11.47 -18.85 11.47
N LYS A 492 11.07 -20.02 10.95
CA LYS A 492 9.71 -20.19 10.43
C LYS A 492 8.71 -19.96 11.57
N PRO A 493 7.64 -19.18 11.37
CA PRO A 493 6.59 -19.06 12.36
C PRO A 493 6.06 -20.46 12.67
N VAL A 494 6.03 -20.81 13.95
CA VAL A 494 5.51 -22.10 14.41
C VAL A 494 3.99 -22.07 14.22
N GLY A 495 3.55 -22.52 13.04
CA GLY A 495 2.20 -22.95 12.69
C GLY A 495 1.00 -22.09 13.13
N LYS A 496 0.27 -21.56 12.15
CA LYS A 496 -1.20 -21.61 12.14
C LYS A 496 -1.72 -21.92 10.75
#